data_AF-A0A820Q5J0-F1
#
_entry.id   AF-A0A820Q5J0-F1
#
_cell.length_a   1.000
_cell.length_b   1.000
_cell.length_c   1.000
_cell.angle_alpha   90.00
_cell.angle_beta   90.00
_cell.angle_gamma   90.00
#
_symmetry.space_group_name_H-M   'P 1'
#
loop_
_entity.id
_entity.type
_entity.pdbx_description
1 polymer ?
#
loop_
_entity_poly.entity_id
_entity_poly.type
_entity_poly.pdbx_seq_one_letter_code
_entity_poly.pdbx_strand_id
1 'polypeptide(L)'
;VTMRIYSPNDYISLQSLSNDSLFTPNRYSLKQRFIVNLTDGSIGFYQSAFKLGNGTKGKLLASKFQPTDARKAFPCFDEPQFKAIFKISIVHPQDTIAIANFPTIEETIENDLRRTTFADTFRMSTYLAAWAILP
;
A
#
# COMPACT_ATOMS: atom_id res chain seq x y z
N VAL A 1 15.33 -16.88 -5.42
CA VAL A 1 15.49 -15.96 -4.28
C VAL A 1 14.61 -16.49 -3.16
N THR A 2 15.17 -16.74 -2.00
CA THR A 2 14.40 -17.13 -0.81
C THR A 2 14.20 -15.89 0.05
N MET A 3 12.96 -15.67 0.49
CA MET A 3 12.59 -14.61 1.41
C MET A 3 12.52 -15.21 2.83
N ARG A 4 13.32 -14.69 3.77
CA ARG A 4 13.24 -15.10 5.18
C ARG A 4 12.71 -13.94 6.03
N ILE A 5 11.81 -14.26 6.95
CA ILE A 5 11.21 -13.33 7.91
C ILE A 5 11.78 -13.69 9.29
N TYR A 6 12.29 -12.69 10.01
CA TYR A 6 12.89 -12.85 11.34
C TYR A 6 12.17 -11.96 12.36
N SER A 7 12.12 -12.37 13.63
CA SER A 7 11.65 -11.54 14.75
C SER A 7 12.74 -11.43 15.83
N PRO A 8 12.85 -10.33 16.62
CA PRO A 8 12.27 -8.98 16.47
C PRO A 8 13.32 -7.95 15.94
N ASN A 9 12.83 -6.90 15.25
CA ASN A 9 13.52 -5.91 14.36
C ASN A 9 13.42 -6.20 12.85
N ASP A 10 12.44 -7.03 12.47
CA ASP A 10 11.68 -7.10 11.21
C ASP A 10 12.33 -6.48 9.95
N TYR A 11 13.39 -7.11 9.47
CA TYR A 11 13.87 -6.93 8.11
C TYR A 11 13.60 -8.20 7.28
N ILE A 12 13.21 -7.98 6.03
CA ILE A 12 13.12 -9.06 5.04
C ILE A 12 14.49 -9.20 4.40
N SER A 13 15.11 -10.37 4.52
CA SER A 13 16.33 -10.68 3.77
C SER A 13 16.00 -11.48 2.51
N LEU A 14 16.54 -11.01 1.39
CA LEU A 14 16.52 -11.73 0.13
C LEU A 14 17.84 -12.49 0.00
N GLN A 15 17.77 -13.82 -0.05
CA GLN A 15 18.94 -14.68 -0.20
C GLN A 15 18.92 -15.35 -1.57
N SER A 16 20.09 -15.47 -2.18
CA SER A 16 20.29 -16.33 -3.35
C SER A 16 20.08 -17.79 -2.94
N LEU A 17 19.54 -18.60 -3.85
CA LEU A 17 19.30 -20.04 -3.61
C LEU A 17 20.57 -20.86 -3.77
N SER A 18 21.59 -20.31 -4.42
CA SER A 18 22.90 -20.90 -4.62
C SER A 18 23.88 -20.35 -3.59
N ASN A 19 24.56 -21.23 -2.87
CA ASN A 19 25.53 -20.87 -1.83
C ASN A 19 26.69 -19.99 -2.32
N ASP A 20 26.97 -19.97 -3.64
CA ASP A 20 28.15 -19.33 -4.24
C ASP A 20 27.88 -18.14 -5.18
N SER A 21 26.66 -17.61 -5.25
CA SER A 21 26.40 -16.46 -6.14
C SER A 21 25.67 -15.32 -5.44
N LEU A 22 26.42 -14.23 -5.28
CA LEU A 22 25.89 -12.88 -5.11
C LEU A 22 24.86 -12.59 -6.21
N PHE A 23 23.87 -11.75 -5.91
CA PHE A 23 22.95 -11.26 -6.93
C PHE A 23 23.75 -10.67 -8.10
N THR A 24 23.57 -11.21 -9.29
CA THR A 24 24.16 -10.62 -10.49
C THR A 24 23.33 -9.41 -10.91
N PRO A 25 23.93 -8.39 -11.56
CA PRO A 25 23.18 -7.25 -12.08
C PRO A 25 22.11 -7.70 -13.07
N ASN A 26 20.87 -7.81 -12.61
CA ASN A 26 19.73 -8.27 -13.41
C ASN A 26 18.41 -7.72 -12.84
N ARG A 27 17.31 -7.90 -13.58
CA ARG A 27 15.96 -7.57 -13.12
C ARG A 27 15.36 -8.74 -12.36
N TYR A 28 14.94 -8.48 -11.13
CA TYR A 28 14.24 -9.44 -10.29
C TYR A 28 12.85 -8.90 -9.97
N SER A 29 11.88 -9.81 -9.82
CA SER A 29 10.52 -9.49 -9.37
C SER A 29 10.27 -10.14 -8.01
N LEU A 30 9.83 -9.34 -7.04
CA LEU A 30 9.44 -9.78 -5.72
C LEU A 30 7.92 -9.66 -5.60
N LYS A 31 7.25 -10.77 -5.30
CA LYS A 31 5.81 -10.80 -5.00
C LYS A 31 5.61 -11.23 -3.56
N GLN A 32 4.92 -10.40 -2.80
CA GLN A 32 4.66 -10.66 -1.39
C GLN A 32 3.18 -10.43 -1.07
N ARG A 33 2.62 -11.34 -0.26
CA ARG A 33 1.34 -11.15 0.43
C ARG A 33 1.65 -10.76 1.87
N PHE A 34 0.97 -9.75 2.38
CA PHE A 34 1.17 -9.24 3.73
C PHE A 34 -0.17 -8.80 4.32
N ILE A 35 -0.21 -8.68 5.63
CA ILE A 35 -1.36 -8.19 6.40
C ILE A 35 -0.84 -7.04 7.25
N VAL A 36 -1.60 -5.96 7.30
CA VAL A 36 -1.32 -4.79 8.13
C VAL A 36 -2.52 -4.57 9.04
N ASN A 37 -2.25 -4.29 10.31
CA ASN A 37 -3.27 -3.84 11.25
C ASN A 37 -3.50 -2.34 11.06
N LEU A 38 -4.75 -1.96 10.83
CA LEU A 38 -5.14 -0.56 10.84
C LEU A 38 -4.92 0.00 12.24
N THR A 39 -4.24 1.13 12.32
CA THR A 39 -4.06 1.85 13.58
C THR A 39 -5.04 3.01 13.64
N ASP A 40 -5.56 3.28 14.84
CA ASP A 40 -6.21 4.55 15.11
C ASP A 40 -5.12 5.62 15.18
N GLY A 41 -5.22 6.65 14.35
CA GLY A 41 -4.15 7.64 14.24
C GLY A 41 -4.27 8.54 13.02
N SER A 42 -3.13 9.02 12.55
CA SER A 42 -3.05 9.91 11.38
C SER A 42 -1.84 9.64 10.49
N ILE A 43 -1.17 8.48 10.64
CA ILE A 43 0.05 8.11 9.92
C ILE A 43 -0.02 6.66 9.43
N GLY A 44 0.72 6.32 8.39
CA GLY A 44 0.65 5.01 7.75
C GLY A 44 -0.68 4.83 7.02
N PHE A 45 -1.22 3.62 7.01
CA PHE A 45 -2.60 3.35 6.58
C PHE A 45 -3.47 3.21 7.83
N TYR A 46 -4.32 4.22 8.06
CA TYR A 46 -5.01 4.42 9.33
C TYR A 46 -6.51 4.59 9.14
N GLN A 47 -7.25 4.37 10.23
CA GLN A 47 -8.68 4.64 10.30
C GLN A 47 -8.94 5.98 11.01
N SER A 48 -9.85 6.78 10.47
CA SER A 48 -10.31 8.02 11.10
C SER A 48 -11.83 8.07 11.16
N ALA A 49 -12.36 8.57 12.27
CA ALA A 49 -13.78 8.88 12.40
C ALA A 49 -14.06 10.31 11.93
N PHE A 50 -15.22 10.54 11.31
CA PHE A 50 -15.72 11.88 10.97
C PHE A 50 -17.15 12.06 11.45
N LYS A 51 -17.57 13.32 11.57
CA LYS A 51 -18.94 13.71 11.88
C LYS A 51 -19.45 14.63 10.78
N LEU A 52 -20.60 14.29 10.22
CA LEU A 52 -21.33 15.17 9.32
C LEU A 52 -22.10 16.23 10.11
N GLY A 53 -22.49 17.33 9.47
CA GLY A 53 -23.20 18.44 10.11
C GLY A 53 -24.55 18.05 10.74
N ASN A 54 -25.16 16.96 10.28
CA ASN A 54 -26.39 16.38 10.84
C ASN A 54 -26.15 15.47 12.07
N GLY A 55 -24.90 15.33 12.53
CA GLY A 55 -24.53 14.48 13.67
C GLY A 55 -24.21 13.02 13.32
N THR A 56 -24.42 12.59 12.07
CA THR A 56 -24.06 11.24 11.61
C THR A 56 -22.55 11.03 11.73
N LYS A 57 -22.15 9.92 12.37
CA LYS A 57 -20.75 9.49 12.48
C LYS A 57 -20.43 8.52 11.36
N GLY A 58 -19.29 8.71 10.72
CA GLY A 58 -18.73 7.78 9.73
C GLY A 58 -17.29 7.42 10.06
N LYS A 59 -16.77 6.42 9.35
CA LYS A 59 -15.36 6.03 9.38
C LYS A 59 -14.80 6.09 7.98
N LEU A 60 -13.55 6.51 7.86
CA LEU A 60 -12.78 6.45 6.62
C LEU A 60 -11.45 5.77 6.87
N LEU A 61 -10.89 5.19 5.82
CA LEU A 61 -9.50 4.73 5.80
C LEU A 61 -8.69 5.67 4.93
N ALA A 62 -7.52 6.08 5.39
CA ALA A 62 -6.66 6.98 4.64
C ALA A 62 -5.18 6.64 4.84
N SER A 63 -4.37 6.99 3.85
CA SER A 63 -2.92 6.92 3.92
C SER A 63 -2.29 8.28 4.24
N LYS A 64 -1.29 8.30 5.12
CA LYS A 64 -0.34 9.39 5.25
C LYS A 64 1.06 8.82 5.49
N PHE A 65 1.90 8.86 4.46
CA PHE A 65 3.20 8.18 4.50
C PHE A 65 4.40 9.08 4.74
N GLN A 66 4.23 10.40 4.64
CA GLN A 66 5.34 11.30 4.91
C GLN A 66 5.68 11.34 6.41
N PRO A 67 6.97 11.22 6.79
CA PRO A 67 8.14 11.07 5.90
C PRO A 67 8.49 9.62 5.52
N THR A 68 8.27 8.65 6.41
CA THR A 68 8.79 7.26 6.28
C THR A 68 7.81 6.21 6.81
N ASP A 69 6.51 6.45 6.61
CA ASP A 69 5.44 5.60 7.12
C ASP A 69 4.79 4.73 6.03
N ALA A 70 5.26 4.76 4.78
CA ALA A 70 4.77 3.86 3.73
C ALA A 70 5.03 2.40 4.09
N ARG A 71 6.17 2.11 4.73
CA ARG A 71 6.53 0.78 5.25
C ARG A 71 5.53 0.20 6.24
N LYS A 72 4.70 1.04 6.89
CA LYS A 72 3.64 0.59 7.79
C LYS A 72 2.40 0.09 7.04
N ALA A 73 2.25 0.47 5.78
CA ALA A 73 1.10 0.08 4.95
C ALA A 73 1.42 -1.03 3.96
N PHE A 74 2.65 -1.08 3.43
CA PHE A 74 3.10 -2.14 2.53
C PHE A 74 4.63 -2.29 2.55
N PRO A 75 5.18 -3.50 2.35
CA PRO A 75 6.61 -3.72 2.23
C PRO A 75 7.18 -2.96 1.02
N CYS A 76 8.10 -2.03 1.27
CA CYS A 76 8.73 -1.23 0.23
C CYS A 76 10.11 -0.71 0.65
N PHE A 77 10.89 -0.26 -0.33
CA PHE A 77 12.13 0.48 -0.10
C PHE A 77 11.80 1.93 0.25
N ASP A 78 11.47 2.16 1.51
CA ASP A 78 10.89 3.41 2.00
C ASP A 78 11.93 4.51 2.28
N GLU A 79 12.69 4.85 1.24
CA GLU A 79 13.59 6.00 1.21
C GLU A 79 13.30 6.86 -0.03
N PRO A 80 13.39 8.20 0.07
CA PRO A 80 13.00 9.11 -1.03
C PRO A 80 13.71 8.86 -2.37
N GLN A 81 14.93 8.34 -2.34
CA GLN A 81 15.76 8.06 -3.51
C GLN A 81 15.26 6.88 -4.36
N PHE A 82 14.53 5.92 -3.77
CA PHE A 82 14.02 4.74 -4.46
C PHE A 82 12.68 5.03 -5.15
N LYS A 83 12.71 5.88 -6.17
CA LYS A 83 11.50 6.24 -6.92
C LYS A 83 11.03 5.11 -7.83
N ALA A 84 9.72 4.85 -7.83
CA ALA A 84 9.07 3.80 -8.63
C ALA A 84 7.74 4.29 -9.24
N ILE A 85 7.21 3.51 -10.19
CA ILE A 85 5.84 3.65 -10.69
C ILE A 85 4.96 2.74 -9.83
N PHE A 86 3.87 3.27 -9.29
CA PHE A 86 2.92 2.50 -8.49
C PHE A 86 1.69 2.18 -9.33
N LYS A 87 1.32 0.91 -9.35
CA LYS A 87 0.08 0.41 -9.94
C LYS A 87 -0.82 -0.03 -8.79
N ILE A 88 -1.93 0.68 -8.57
CA ILE A 88 -2.77 0.50 -7.39
C ILE A 88 -4.12 -0.03 -7.83
N SER A 89 -4.57 -1.10 -7.17
CA SER A 89 -5.95 -1.56 -7.21
C SER A 89 -6.43 -1.78 -5.77
N ILE A 90 -7.64 -1.33 -5.47
CA ILE A 90 -8.24 -1.42 -4.12
C ILE A 90 -9.52 -2.24 -4.23
N VAL A 91 -9.66 -3.23 -3.36
CA VAL A 91 -10.90 -4.00 -3.20
C VAL A 91 -11.60 -3.48 -1.94
N HIS A 92 -12.85 -3.03 -2.08
CA HIS A 92 -13.61 -2.37 -1.03
C HIS A 92 -15.11 -2.66 -1.13
N PRO A 93 -15.91 -2.42 -0.07
CA PRO A 93 -17.37 -2.58 -0.11
C PRO A 93 -18.03 -1.72 -1.19
N GLN A 94 -19.16 -2.19 -1.76
CA GLN A 94 -19.84 -1.51 -2.87
C GLN A 94 -20.46 -0.14 -2.50
N ASP A 95 -20.78 0.05 -1.23
CA ASP A 95 -21.30 1.28 -0.64
C ASP A 95 -20.20 2.27 -0.24
N THR A 96 -18.96 2.04 -0.69
CA THR A 96 -17.82 2.93 -0.44
C THR A 96 -17.17 3.37 -1.75
N ILE A 97 -16.39 4.45 -1.68
CA ILE A 97 -15.61 4.99 -2.79
C ILE A 97 -14.12 4.88 -2.45
N ALA A 98 -13.34 4.33 -3.36
CA ALA A 98 -11.88 4.35 -3.27
C ALA A 98 -11.30 5.50 -4.11
N ILE A 99 -10.37 6.25 -3.52
CA ILE A 99 -9.60 7.29 -4.21
C ILE A 99 -8.11 7.00 -4.05
N ALA A 100 -7.31 7.35 -5.06
CA ALA A 100 -5.86 7.22 -5.04
C ALA A 100 -5.20 8.39 -5.79
N ASN A 101 -3.87 8.35 -5.93
CA ASN A 101 -3.08 9.40 -6.59
C ASN A 101 -3.54 9.75 -8.02
N PHE A 102 -4.10 8.78 -8.76
CA PHE A 102 -4.39 8.87 -10.18
C PHE A 102 -5.83 8.43 -10.46
N PRO A 103 -6.42 8.82 -11.61
CA PRO A 103 -7.82 8.52 -11.91
C PRO A 103 -8.07 7.02 -12.04
N THR A 104 -9.30 6.62 -11.71
CA THR A 104 -9.83 5.27 -11.95
C THR A 104 -9.85 4.99 -13.45
N ILE A 105 -9.35 3.82 -13.84
CA ILE A 105 -9.37 3.34 -15.23
C ILE A 105 -10.29 2.13 -15.42
N GLU A 106 -10.61 1.43 -14.33
CA GLU A 106 -11.46 0.24 -14.36
C GLU A 106 -12.11 0.02 -12.99
N GLU A 107 -13.39 -0.36 -13.00
CA GLU A 107 -14.11 -0.84 -11.82
C GLU A 107 -14.79 -2.17 -12.15
N THR A 108 -14.57 -3.19 -11.31
CA THR A 108 -15.24 -4.49 -11.43
C THR A 108 -15.90 -4.86 -10.11
N ILE A 109 -16.96 -5.68 -10.17
CA ILE A 109 -17.66 -6.17 -8.99
C ILE A 109 -17.52 -7.70 -8.96
N GLU A 110 -16.98 -8.23 -7.86
CA GLU A 110 -16.77 -9.65 -7.63
C GLU A 110 -17.10 -9.98 -6.17
N ASN A 111 -17.97 -10.97 -5.95
CA ASN A 111 -18.34 -11.45 -4.60
C ASN A 111 -18.79 -10.31 -3.65
N ASP A 112 -19.69 -9.46 -4.12
CA ASP A 112 -20.20 -8.28 -3.41
C ASP A 112 -19.16 -7.22 -3.02
N LEU A 113 -17.94 -7.29 -3.55
CA LEU A 113 -16.89 -6.29 -3.38
C LEU A 113 -16.62 -5.57 -4.71
N ARG A 114 -16.35 -4.27 -4.63
CA ARG A 114 -15.87 -3.47 -5.76
C ARG A 114 -14.34 -3.48 -5.79
N ARG A 115 -13.76 -3.79 -6.94
CA ARG A 115 -12.35 -3.58 -7.24
C ARG A 115 -12.23 -2.33 -8.10
N THR A 116 -11.50 -1.33 -7.61
CA THR A 116 -11.20 -0.09 -8.31
C THR A 116 -9.73 -0.08 -8.68
N THR A 117 -9.41 0.01 -9.96
CA THR A 117 -8.04 0.07 -10.50
C THR A 117 -7.73 1.47 -10.99
N PHE A 118 -6.59 2.00 -10.60
CA PHE A 118 -6.15 3.36 -10.92
C PHE A 118 -5.06 3.36 -11.99
N ALA A 119 -4.95 4.46 -12.74
CA ALA A 119 -3.85 4.64 -13.70
C ALA A 119 -2.48 4.60 -13.02
N ASP A 120 -1.47 4.15 -13.77
CA ASP A 120 -0.07 4.13 -13.32
C ASP A 120 0.39 5.53 -12.93
N THR A 121 1.14 5.63 -11.82
CA THR A 121 1.75 6.91 -11.43
C THR A 121 2.93 7.27 -12.33
N PHE A 122 3.36 8.54 -12.33
CA PHE A 122 4.74 8.84 -12.73
C PHE A 122 5.73 8.26 -11.71
N ARG A 123 7.02 8.24 -12.05
CA ARG A 123 8.07 7.78 -11.15
C ARG A 123 8.22 8.70 -9.93
N MET A 124 7.75 8.24 -8.77
CA MET A 124 7.69 9.04 -7.53
C MET A 124 8.23 8.27 -6.32
N SER A 125 8.47 8.99 -5.22
CA SER A 125 8.93 8.40 -3.95
C SER A 125 7.75 7.76 -3.18
N THR A 126 8.03 6.78 -2.33
CA THR A 126 7.03 6.01 -1.57
C THR A 126 6.12 6.88 -0.70
N TYR A 127 6.66 7.94 -0.08
CA TYR A 127 5.88 8.81 0.80
C TYR A 127 4.77 9.62 0.10
N LEU A 128 4.81 9.71 -1.23
CA LEU A 128 3.78 10.37 -2.05
C LEU A 128 2.65 9.43 -2.46
N ALA A 129 2.82 8.11 -2.29
CA ALA A 129 1.73 7.18 -2.53
C ALA A 129 0.58 7.50 -1.57
N ALA A 130 -0.63 7.56 -2.11
CA ALA A 130 -1.80 7.95 -1.37
C ALA A 130 -3.05 7.22 -1.87
N TRP A 131 -3.87 6.79 -0.93
CA TRP A 131 -5.21 6.26 -1.15
C TRP A 131 -6.10 6.46 0.07
N ALA A 132 -7.41 6.47 -0.17
CA ALA A 132 -8.42 6.47 0.87
C ALA A 132 -9.66 5.69 0.44
N ILE A 133 -10.39 5.19 1.44
CA ILE A 133 -11.70 4.52 1.27
C ILE A 133 -12.69 5.30 2.12
N LEU A 134 -13.71 5.85 1.46
CA LEU A 134 -14.72 6.73 2.03
C LEU A 134 -16.10 6.04 1.94
N PRO A 135 -16.99 6.21 2.93
CA PRO A 135 -18.41 5.87 2.79
C PRO A 135 -19.10 6.70 1.70
#